data_AF-A0A4Q5RDH4-F1
#
_entry.id   AF-A0A4Q5RDH4-F1
#
_cell.length_a   1.000
_cell.length_b   1.000
_cell.length_c   1.000
_cell.angle_alpha   90.00
_cell.angle_beta   90.00
_cell.angle_gamma   90.00
#
_symmetry.space_group_name_H-M   'P 1'
#
loop_
_entity.id
_entity.type
_entity.pdbx_description
1 polymer ?
#
loop_
_entity_poly.entity_id
_entity_poly.type
_entity_poly.pdbx_seq_one_letter_code
_entity_poly.pdbx_strand_id
1 'polypeptide(L)'
;MPKRSRLLFNWYFKIMDRNTFTGLFLILVILVGSTFLLKPSQEEIRKEQQRKTQDSLRRLGGVNRKAPTASASFTPQKPAIDSAALKSPLGNALTTKPTLVFLENKQLKVVLSTQGGRIVSVELKNEKTFDKQPLILQNPEQSKFGLTLNVEGKPVQTNDLNFTPSASGLTVNGSDSSSLTMHLSYGSNQSIDYVYTLKGDGYKVGYNLVLNNMNNVVQAKNNQITLDWEASLRKQERDMKMERTYSTVYLEDTEGGINELSLTKDEQKLYAEKKIQWVSFKQRFYSNVLIAKDGFASADVSVGTDINSNDVKQMSAKMQLPYSGAASANYPMEFY
;
A
#
# COMPACT_ATOMS: atom_id res chain seq x y z
N MET A 1 54.88 26.16 41.69
CA MET A 1 55.17 24.85 41.04
C MET A 1 54.98 23.73 42.08
N PRO A 2 54.58 22.51 41.66
CA PRO A 2 53.27 21.87 41.95
C PRO A 2 53.35 20.76 43.04
N LYS A 3 52.29 20.19 43.64
CA LYS A 3 51.15 19.44 43.07
C LYS A 3 50.02 19.27 44.11
N ARG A 4 48.87 19.90 43.87
CA ARG A 4 47.55 19.40 44.33
C ARG A 4 47.01 18.50 43.22
N SER A 5 47.07 17.18 43.38
CA SER A 5 46.28 16.23 42.58
C SER A 5 46.54 14.81 43.08
N ARG A 6 45.77 14.35 44.07
CA ARG A 6 45.64 12.92 44.43
C ARG A 6 44.54 12.64 45.48
N LEU A 7 43.43 13.38 45.47
CA LEU A 7 42.36 13.20 46.45
C LEU A 7 40.95 13.04 45.88
N LEU A 8 40.79 12.81 44.56
CA LEU A 8 39.46 12.71 43.93
C LEU A 8 39.20 11.38 43.21
N PHE A 9 39.85 10.28 43.62
CA PHE A 9 39.62 8.98 42.95
C PHE A 9 39.24 7.83 43.88
N ASN A 10 39.00 8.06 45.17
CA ASN A 10 38.74 6.96 46.11
C ASN A 10 37.53 7.13 47.04
N TRP A 11 36.54 7.94 46.64
CA TRP A 11 35.37 8.20 47.50
C TRP A 11 34.03 8.19 46.75
N TYR A 12 33.75 7.12 45.99
CA TYR A 12 32.39 6.88 45.49
C TYR A 12 31.96 5.41 45.48
N PHE A 13 32.57 4.55 46.32
CA PHE A 13 32.18 3.14 46.42
C PHE A 13 32.11 2.65 47.87
N LYS A 14 31.41 3.41 48.71
CA LYS A 14 31.02 3.03 50.08
C LYS A 14 29.90 4.03 50.44
N ILE A 15 28.60 3.73 50.42
CA ILE A 15 27.82 2.60 50.92
C ILE A 15 26.51 2.58 50.11
N MET A 16 26.14 1.45 49.51
CA MET A 16 24.73 1.15 49.30
C MET A 16 24.40 0.06 50.31
N ASP A 17 23.54 0.37 51.28
CA ASP A 17 23.14 -0.57 52.32
C ASP A 17 22.56 -1.83 51.68
N ARG A 18 22.91 -3.00 52.24
CA ARG A 18 22.44 -4.30 51.74
C ARG A 18 20.90 -4.39 51.72
N ASN A 19 20.24 -3.60 52.57
CA ASN A 19 18.78 -3.49 52.67
C ASN A 19 18.17 -2.60 51.56
N THR A 20 18.92 -1.61 51.05
CA THR A 20 18.50 -0.76 49.93
C THR A 20 18.63 -1.52 48.60
N PHE A 21 19.66 -2.37 48.47
CA PHE A 21 19.83 -3.23 47.31
C PHE A 21 18.75 -4.31 47.22
N THR A 22 18.40 -4.96 48.33
CA THR A 22 17.30 -5.94 48.36
C THR A 22 15.94 -5.29 48.11
N GLY A 23 15.70 -4.07 48.61
CA GLY A 23 14.49 -3.30 48.31
C GLY A 23 14.34 -2.97 46.81
N LEU A 24 15.41 -2.51 46.17
CA LEU A 24 15.41 -2.20 44.73
C LEU A 24 15.24 -3.46 43.87
N PHE A 25 15.84 -4.58 44.29
CA PHE A 25 15.70 -5.86 43.61
C PHE A 25 14.26 -6.40 43.71
N LEU A 26 13.62 -6.29 44.87
CA LEU A 26 12.20 -6.66 45.06
C LEU A 26 11.26 -5.79 44.20
N ILE A 27 11.51 -4.49 44.11
CA ILE A 27 10.74 -3.59 43.24
C ILE A 27 10.90 -3.99 41.76
N LEU A 28 12.10 -4.32 41.33
CA LEU A 28 12.36 -4.78 39.96
C LEU A 28 11.59 -6.09 39.64
N VAL A 29 11.59 -7.04 40.58
CA VAL A 29 10.86 -8.31 40.43
C VAL A 29 9.34 -8.09 40.39
N ILE A 30 8.81 -7.18 41.21
CA ILE A 30 7.38 -6.86 41.23
C ILE A 30 6.95 -6.14 39.93
N LEU A 31 7.78 -5.24 39.39
CA LEU A 31 7.51 -4.55 38.13
C LEU A 31 7.57 -5.48 36.92
N VAL A 32 8.55 -6.39 36.87
CA VAL A 32 8.64 -7.40 35.81
C VAL A 32 7.50 -8.43 35.92
N GLY A 33 7.13 -8.82 37.14
CA GLY A 33 5.97 -9.71 37.37
C GLY A 33 4.64 -9.07 36.98
N SER A 34 4.43 -7.79 37.33
CA SER A 34 3.17 -7.09 37.01
C SER A 34 3.01 -6.83 35.51
N THR A 35 4.11 -6.51 34.80
CA THR A 35 4.06 -6.33 33.33
C THR A 35 3.74 -7.62 32.56
N PHE A 36 4.07 -8.79 33.12
CA PHE A 36 3.70 -10.07 32.51
C PHE A 36 2.27 -10.50 32.84
N LEU A 37 1.78 -10.19 34.04
CA LEU A 37 0.41 -10.51 34.49
C LEU A 37 -0.66 -9.55 33.96
N LEU A 38 -0.33 -8.29 33.69
CA LEU A 38 -1.25 -7.26 33.17
C LEU A 38 -1.18 -7.09 31.65
N LYS A 39 -0.48 -7.99 30.94
CA LYS A 39 -0.36 -7.92 29.48
C LYS A 39 -1.73 -8.21 28.86
N PRO A 40 -2.38 -7.23 28.17
CA PRO A 40 -3.71 -7.44 27.61
C PRO A 40 -3.68 -8.58 26.58
N SER A 41 -4.74 -9.40 26.55
CA SER A 41 -4.80 -10.56 25.67
C SER A 41 -4.80 -10.12 24.20
N GLN A 42 -4.20 -10.93 23.32
CA GLN A 42 -4.13 -10.63 21.87
C GLN A 42 -5.51 -10.37 21.25
N GLU A 43 -6.58 -10.97 21.78
CA GLU A 43 -7.94 -10.72 21.30
C GLU A 43 -8.50 -9.37 21.71
N GLU A 44 -8.18 -8.88 22.92
CA GLU A 44 -8.64 -7.56 23.39
C GLU A 44 -7.94 -6.44 22.63
N ILE A 45 -6.64 -6.59 22.34
CA ILE A 45 -5.89 -5.65 21.50
C ILE A 45 -6.50 -5.59 20.09
N ARG A 46 -6.85 -6.75 19.50
CA ARG A 46 -7.49 -6.82 18.17
C ARG A 46 -8.90 -6.19 18.18
N LYS A 47 -9.71 -6.47 19.21
CA LYS A 47 -11.05 -5.88 19.37
C LYS A 47 -10.98 -4.36 19.59
N GLU A 48 -10.02 -3.89 20.37
CA GLU A 48 -9.83 -2.45 20.61
C GLU A 48 -9.29 -1.73 19.36
N GLN A 49 -8.37 -2.36 18.61
CA GLN A 49 -7.92 -1.84 17.32
C GLN A 49 -9.05 -1.80 16.29
N GLN A 50 -9.87 -2.85 16.19
CA GLN A 50 -11.05 -2.88 15.32
C GLN A 50 -12.08 -1.80 15.69
N ARG A 51 -12.28 -1.54 16.99
CA ARG A 51 -13.16 -0.46 17.47
C ARG A 51 -12.60 0.92 17.13
N LYS A 52 -11.32 1.17 17.37
CA LYS A 52 -10.67 2.45 17.04
C LYS A 52 -10.67 2.73 15.53
N THR A 53 -10.48 1.71 14.70
CA THR A 53 -10.55 1.85 13.24
C THR A 53 -11.98 2.08 12.72
N GLN A 54 -12.98 1.41 13.31
CA GLN A 54 -14.40 1.68 12.96
C GLN A 54 -14.85 3.07 13.39
N ASP A 55 -14.42 3.57 14.54
CA ASP A 55 -14.73 4.93 14.99
C ASP A 55 -14.06 6.02 14.13
N SER A 56 -12.85 5.75 13.62
CA SER A 56 -12.19 6.63 12.64
C SER A 56 -12.95 6.68 11.30
N LEU A 57 -13.47 5.54 10.81
CA LEU A 57 -14.30 5.48 9.60
C LEU A 57 -15.67 6.15 9.80
N ARG A 58 -16.28 6.02 10.99
CA ARG A 58 -17.61 6.58 11.29
C ARG A 58 -17.61 8.10 11.44
N ARG A 59 -16.49 8.69 11.88
CA ARG A 59 -16.30 10.16 11.95
C ARG A 59 -16.08 10.81 10.57
N LEU A 60 -15.62 10.06 9.58
CA LEU A 60 -15.50 10.52 8.18
C LEU A 60 -16.86 10.54 7.44
N GLY A 61 -17.81 9.70 7.85
CA GLY A 61 -19.19 9.70 7.34
C GLY A 61 -20.16 10.67 8.06
N GLY A 62 -19.68 11.47 9.02
CA GLY A 62 -20.50 12.23 9.96
C GLY A 62 -20.56 13.75 9.75
N VAL A 63 -20.16 14.29 8.60
CA VAL A 63 -20.33 15.73 8.31
C VAL A 63 -21.65 15.94 7.57
N ASN A 64 -22.67 16.20 8.36
CA ASN A 64 -23.99 16.65 7.93
C ASN A 64 -23.86 18.05 7.30
N ARG A 65 -23.54 18.13 5.99
CA ARG A 65 -23.67 19.37 5.22
C ARG A 65 -25.09 19.45 4.66
N LYS A 66 -25.91 20.30 5.27
CA LYS A 66 -27.12 20.86 4.63
C LYS A 66 -26.68 21.52 3.32
N ALA A 67 -27.01 20.91 2.19
CA ALA A 67 -26.97 21.54 0.88
C ALA A 67 -28.31 22.27 0.62
N PRO A 68 -28.33 23.36 -0.16
CA PRO A 68 -29.57 24.06 -0.52
C PRO A 68 -30.42 23.21 -1.47
N THR A 69 -31.73 23.37 -1.34
CA THR A 69 -32.81 22.66 -2.04
C THR A 69 -32.74 22.82 -3.56
N ALA A 70 -32.55 21.71 -4.27
CA ALA A 70 -33.03 21.52 -5.64
C ALA A 70 -33.39 20.03 -5.81
N SER A 71 -34.67 19.77 -6.03
CA SER A 71 -35.26 18.44 -6.12
C SER A 71 -34.81 17.68 -7.37
N ALA A 72 -34.08 16.60 -7.16
CA ALA A 72 -34.07 15.44 -8.05
C ALA A 72 -33.77 14.20 -7.21
N SER A 73 -34.76 13.30 -7.11
CA SER A 73 -34.62 12.02 -6.40
C SER A 73 -33.59 11.15 -7.11
N PHE A 74 -32.39 11.02 -6.54
CA PHE A 74 -31.43 10.00 -6.92
C PHE A 74 -31.53 8.83 -5.94
N THR A 75 -32.26 7.79 -6.32
CA THR A 75 -32.02 6.45 -5.79
C THR A 75 -30.68 5.96 -6.35
N PRO A 76 -29.71 5.56 -5.53
CA PRO A 76 -28.49 4.93 -6.02
C PRO A 76 -28.85 3.53 -6.53
N GLN A 77 -29.18 3.42 -7.81
CA GLN A 77 -29.33 2.15 -8.49
C GLN A 77 -27.93 1.54 -8.65
N LYS A 78 -27.57 0.60 -7.77
CA LYS A 78 -26.48 -0.35 -8.02
C LYS A 78 -26.74 -0.93 -9.42
N PRO A 79 -25.83 -0.77 -10.41
CA PRO A 79 -26.06 -1.36 -11.72
C PRO A 79 -26.30 -2.86 -11.54
N ALA A 80 -27.43 -3.34 -12.08
CA ALA A 80 -27.72 -4.76 -12.07
C ALA A 80 -26.61 -5.47 -12.84
N ILE A 81 -25.89 -6.36 -12.16
CA ILE A 81 -24.88 -7.20 -12.81
C ILE A 81 -25.64 -8.11 -13.79
N ASP A 82 -25.24 -8.10 -15.06
CA ASP A 82 -25.84 -8.94 -16.09
C ASP A 82 -25.81 -10.42 -15.67
N SER A 83 -26.94 -11.11 -15.80
CA SER A 83 -27.07 -12.54 -15.51
C SER A 83 -26.08 -13.38 -16.32
N ALA A 84 -25.67 -12.93 -17.51
CA ALA A 84 -24.64 -13.60 -18.30
C ALA A 84 -23.23 -13.46 -17.70
N ALA A 85 -22.92 -12.32 -17.07
CA ALA A 85 -21.64 -12.10 -16.40
C ALA A 85 -21.52 -12.97 -15.12
N LEU A 86 -22.63 -13.19 -14.41
CA LEU A 86 -22.68 -14.06 -13.24
C LEU A 86 -22.47 -15.55 -13.57
N LYS A 87 -22.84 -15.97 -14.78
CA LYS A 87 -22.59 -17.33 -15.29
C LYS A 87 -21.19 -17.50 -15.88
N SER A 88 -20.43 -16.41 -16.05
CA SER A 88 -19.06 -16.48 -16.52
C SER A 88 -18.14 -17.09 -15.46
N PRO A 89 -16.94 -17.57 -15.85
CA PRO A 89 -16.00 -18.11 -14.87
C PRO A 89 -15.52 -17.08 -13.82
N LEU A 90 -15.67 -15.77 -14.10
CA LEU A 90 -15.38 -14.67 -13.17
C LEU A 90 -16.60 -14.24 -12.33
N GLY A 91 -17.77 -14.88 -12.49
CA GLY A 91 -19.02 -14.49 -11.83
C GLY A 91 -18.94 -14.46 -10.30
N ASN A 92 -18.21 -15.40 -9.70
CA ASN A 92 -17.98 -15.43 -8.25
C ASN A 92 -17.15 -14.22 -7.78
N ALA A 93 -16.14 -13.81 -8.56
CA ALA A 93 -15.31 -12.66 -8.25
C ALA A 93 -16.09 -11.34 -8.30
N LEU A 94 -17.16 -11.26 -9.11
CA LEU A 94 -18.03 -10.08 -9.20
C LEU A 94 -19.01 -9.93 -8.03
N THR A 95 -19.36 -11.04 -7.36
CA THR A 95 -20.41 -11.05 -6.32
C THR A 95 -19.87 -11.16 -4.91
N THR A 96 -18.64 -11.65 -4.75
CA THR A 96 -17.99 -11.76 -3.44
C THR A 96 -17.85 -10.38 -2.79
N LYS A 97 -18.15 -10.27 -1.50
CA LYS A 97 -18.03 -9.00 -0.77
C LYS A 97 -16.55 -8.65 -0.56
N PRO A 98 -16.11 -7.41 -0.87
CA PRO A 98 -14.76 -6.96 -0.57
C PRO A 98 -14.43 -7.04 0.92
N THR A 99 -13.21 -7.46 1.24
CA THR A 99 -12.64 -7.48 2.60
C THR A 99 -11.24 -6.89 2.58
N LEU A 100 -10.73 -6.53 3.77
CA LEU A 100 -9.38 -5.98 3.93
C LEU A 100 -8.46 -7.00 4.58
N VAL A 101 -7.21 -7.02 4.12
CA VAL A 101 -6.15 -7.91 4.57
C VAL A 101 -4.95 -7.07 4.99
N PHE A 102 -4.38 -7.36 6.16
CA PHE A 102 -3.33 -6.52 6.77
C PHE A 102 -1.97 -7.20 6.71
N LEU A 103 -0.98 -6.47 6.21
CA LEU A 103 0.43 -6.86 6.13
C LEU A 103 1.23 -5.88 6.98
N GLU A 104 1.91 -6.36 8.02
CA GLU A 104 2.68 -5.48 8.92
C GLU A 104 4.11 -5.96 9.12
N ASN A 105 5.04 -5.01 9.21
CA ASN A 105 6.39 -5.24 9.72
C ASN A 105 6.76 -4.13 10.72
N LYS A 106 8.07 -3.97 10.98
CA LYS A 106 8.58 -2.94 11.90
C LYS A 106 8.29 -1.50 11.44
N GLN A 107 8.33 -1.20 10.14
CA GLN A 107 8.18 0.16 9.60
C GLN A 107 6.82 0.41 8.94
N LEU A 108 6.21 -0.62 8.35
CA LEU A 108 5.05 -0.52 7.49
C LEU A 108 3.81 -1.19 8.10
N LYS A 109 2.67 -0.56 7.85
CA LYS A 109 1.37 -1.21 7.88
C LYS A 109 0.70 -1.03 6.52
N VAL A 110 0.59 -2.13 5.78
CA VAL A 110 0.02 -2.19 4.43
C VAL A 110 -1.37 -2.82 4.52
N VAL A 111 -2.33 -2.17 3.88
CA VAL A 111 -3.70 -2.67 3.79
C VAL A 111 -3.96 -3.05 2.34
N LEU A 112 -4.30 -4.32 2.13
CA LEU A 112 -4.75 -4.83 0.85
C LEU A 112 -6.28 -4.93 0.84
N SER A 113 -6.89 -4.69 -0.31
CA SER A 113 -8.30 -4.97 -0.57
C SER A 113 -8.41 -6.24 -1.41
N THR A 114 -9.32 -7.14 -1.06
CA THR A 114 -9.64 -8.28 -1.92
C THR A 114 -10.25 -7.82 -3.24
N GLN A 115 -10.99 -6.71 -3.25
CA GLN A 115 -11.39 -6.07 -4.51
C GLN A 115 -10.15 -5.47 -5.18
N GLY A 116 -9.85 -5.94 -6.38
CA GLY A 116 -8.65 -5.63 -7.12
C GLY A 116 -7.40 -6.35 -6.63
N GLY A 117 -7.47 -7.12 -5.53
CA GLY A 117 -6.31 -7.77 -4.93
C GLY A 117 -5.18 -6.82 -4.55
N ARG A 118 -5.46 -5.51 -4.38
CA ARG A 118 -4.49 -4.42 -4.48
C ARG A 118 -4.16 -3.76 -3.15
N ILE A 119 -3.04 -3.05 -3.09
CA ILE A 119 -2.73 -2.11 -2.00
C ILE A 119 -3.70 -0.93 -2.05
N VAL A 120 -4.39 -0.68 -0.94
CA VAL A 120 -5.28 0.49 -0.76
C VAL A 120 -4.66 1.51 0.19
N SER A 121 -3.84 1.10 1.15
CA SER A 121 -3.23 2.02 2.12
C SER A 121 -1.85 1.53 2.54
N VAL A 122 -0.94 2.47 2.73
CA VAL A 122 0.39 2.25 3.32
C VAL A 122 0.60 3.30 4.40
N GLU A 123 0.74 2.85 5.63
CA GLU A 123 1.08 3.68 6.79
C GLU A 123 2.55 3.47 7.17
N LEU A 124 3.28 4.55 7.38
CA LEU A 124 4.65 4.54 7.92
C LEU A 124 4.59 4.69 9.45
N LYS A 125 4.71 3.58 10.19
CA LYS A 125 4.34 3.45 11.62
C LYS A 125 5.06 4.43 12.57
N ASN A 126 6.25 4.89 12.20
CA ASN A 126 7.07 5.77 13.03
C ASN A 126 7.04 7.24 12.56
N GLU A 127 6.28 7.54 11.53
CA GLU A 127 6.15 8.88 10.97
C GLU A 127 4.78 9.47 11.27
N LYS A 128 4.72 10.80 11.29
CA LYS A 128 3.48 11.55 11.51
C LYS A 128 3.37 12.71 10.54
N THR A 129 2.15 13.06 10.18
CA THR A 129 1.82 14.28 9.47
C THR A 129 2.08 15.52 10.33
N PHE A 130 2.06 16.71 9.72
CA PHE A 130 2.26 17.98 10.42
C PHE A 130 1.27 18.23 11.58
N ASP A 131 0.08 17.62 11.53
CA ASP A 131 -0.98 17.68 12.55
C ASP A 131 -0.98 16.44 13.48
N LYS A 132 0.13 15.70 13.51
CA LYS A 132 0.40 14.56 14.40
C LYS A 132 -0.49 13.32 14.16
N GLN A 133 -1.09 13.19 12.99
CA GLN A 133 -1.82 11.99 12.57
C GLN A 133 -0.86 10.92 12.01
N PRO A 134 -1.27 9.65 11.93
CA PRO A 134 -0.50 8.61 11.24
C PRO A 134 -0.19 9.02 9.79
N LEU A 135 1.06 8.85 9.37
CA LEU A 135 1.46 9.16 8.01
C LEU A 135 1.00 8.06 7.04
N ILE A 136 0.03 8.39 6.20
CA ILE A 136 -0.54 7.49 5.17
C ILE A 136 -0.27 8.10 3.80
N LEU A 137 0.36 7.32 2.91
CA LEU A 137 0.92 7.86 1.66
C LEU A 137 -0.13 8.24 0.62
N GLN A 138 -1.24 7.50 0.53
CA GLN A 138 -2.24 7.67 -0.52
C GLN A 138 -3.67 7.58 0.03
N ASN A 139 -4.62 8.15 -0.71
CA ASN A 139 -6.04 8.05 -0.40
C ASN A 139 -6.59 6.65 -0.80
N PRO A 140 -7.11 5.85 0.15
CA PRO A 140 -7.61 4.51 -0.16
C PRO A 140 -8.79 4.49 -1.13
N GLU A 141 -9.63 5.52 -1.11
CA GLU A 141 -10.83 5.62 -1.96
C GLU A 141 -10.51 6.10 -3.37
N GLN A 142 -9.35 6.73 -3.56
CA GLN A 142 -8.90 7.31 -4.83
C GLN A 142 -7.57 6.70 -5.27
N SER A 143 -7.53 5.37 -5.26
CA SER A 143 -6.41 4.59 -5.79
C SER A 143 -6.92 3.47 -6.68
N LYS A 144 -6.15 3.14 -7.72
CA LYS A 144 -6.37 1.96 -8.57
C LYS A 144 -5.04 1.26 -8.78
N PHE A 145 -5.08 -0.06 -8.83
CA PHE A 145 -3.92 -0.85 -9.16
C PHE A 145 -4.40 -2.22 -9.64
N GLY A 146 -4.22 -2.49 -10.92
CA GLY A 146 -4.64 -3.76 -11.50
C GLY A 146 -4.47 -3.81 -13.02
N LEU A 147 -4.74 -4.97 -13.59
CA LEU A 147 -4.68 -5.24 -15.01
C LEU A 147 -5.96 -4.87 -15.76
N THR A 148 -5.76 -4.30 -16.95
CA THR A 148 -6.72 -4.30 -18.06
C THR A 148 -6.40 -5.46 -18.99
N LEU A 149 -7.33 -6.42 -19.11
CA LEU A 149 -7.19 -7.61 -19.95
C LEU A 149 -8.32 -7.71 -20.98
N ASN A 150 -8.08 -8.44 -22.06
CA ASN A 150 -9.13 -8.94 -22.92
C ASN A 150 -9.23 -10.45 -22.72
N VAL A 151 -10.32 -10.91 -22.13
CA VAL A 151 -10.57 -12.33 -21.82
C VAL A 151 -11.74 -12.81 -22.66
N GLU A 152 -11.48 -13.77 -23.55
CA GLU A 152 -12.48 -14.30 -24.50
C GLU A 152 -13.23 -13.20 -25.28
N GLY A 153 -12.52 -12.17 -25.72
CA GLY A 153 -13.09 -11.05 -26.49
C GLY A 153 -13.81 -9.99 -25.64
N LYS A 154 -13.80 -10.11 -24.31
CA LYS A 154 -14.40 -9.14 -23.39
C LYS A 154 -13.33 -8.37 -22.61
N PRO A 155 -13.46 -7.04 -22.49
CA PRO A 155 -12.59 -6.28 -21.60
C PRO A 155 -12.87 -6.65 -20.14
N VAL A 156 -11.82 -6.97 -19.40
CA VAL A 156 -11.86 -7.32 -17.98
C VAL A 156 -10.91 -6.41 -17.24
N GLN A 157 -11.43 -5.73 -16.22
CA GLN A 157 -10.65 -4.97 -15.27
C GLN A 157 -10.55 -5.74 -13.96
N THR A 158 -9.33 -6.11 -13.57
CA THR A 158 -9.13 -6.84 -12.31
C THR A 158 -9.50 -5.99 -11.09
N ASN A 159 -9.43 -4.66 -11.20
CA ASN A 159 -9.88 -3.70 -10.18
C ASN A 159 -11.34 -3.91 -9.75
N ASP A 160 -12.19 -4.47 -10.62
CA ASP A 160 -13.61 -4.70 -10.38
C ASP A 160 -13.90 -6.10 -9.82
N LEU A 161 -12.86 -6.94 -9.68
CA LEU A 161 -12.98 -8.35 -9.29
C LEU A 161 -12.47 -8.55 -7.87
N ASN A 162 -13.12 -9.45 -7.13
CA ASN A 162 -12.68 -9.87 -5.81
C ASN A 162 -11.78 -11.09 -5.89
N PHE A 163 -10.58 -10.95 -5.33
CA PHE A 163 -9.59 -11.98 -5.17
C PHE A 163 -9.80 -12.73 -3.85
N THR A 164 -9.39 -13.99 -3.80
CA THR A 164 -9.38 -14.80 -2.57
C THR A 164 -7.99 -14.73 -1.94
N PRO A 165 -7.85 -14.20 -0.72
CA PRO A 165 -6.55 -14.14 -0.06
C PRO A 165 -6.14 -15.51 0.51
N SER A 166 -4.85 -15.83 0.45
CA SER A 166 -4.31 -17.09 1.03
C SER A 166 -4.29 -17.10 2.56
N ALA A 167 -4.41 -15.92 3.20
CA ALA A 167 -4.48 -15.74 4.64
C ALA A 167 -5.25 -14.45 4.98
N SER A 168 -5.73 -14.30 6.22
CA SER A 168 -6.41 -13.07 6.68
C SER A 168 -5.48 -11.88 6.90
N GLY A 169 -4.16 -12.11 6.83
CA GLY A 169 -3.11 -11.11 7.04
C GLY A 169 -1.80 -11.76 7.49
N LEU A 170 -0.74 -10.97 7.61
CA LEU A 170 0.55 -11.40 8.14
C LEU A 170 1.25 -10.29 8.92
N THR A 171 2.07 -10.69 9.89
CA THR A 171 2.98 -9.81 10.61
C THR A 171 4.36 -10.45 10.59
N VAL A 172 5.35 -9.73 10.07
CA VAL A 172 6.73 -10.24 9.90
C VAL A 172 7.65 -9.48 10.83
N ASN A 173 8.56 -10.18 11.51
CA ASN A 173 9.48 -9.59 12.49
C ASN A 173 10.93 -10.02 12.22
N GLY A 174 11.88 -9.26 12.75
CA GLY A 174 13.30 -9.61 12.68
C GLY A 174 13.78 -9.80 11.24
N SER A 175 14.52 -10.88 11.00
CA SER A 175 15.05 -11.26 9.69
C SER A 175 14.09 -12.11 8.85
N ASP A 176 12.86 -12.32 9.31
CA ASP A 176 11.91 -13.20 8.62
C ASP A 176 11.37 -12.56 7.33
N SER A 177 10.79 -13.40 6.48
CA SER A 177 10.01 -12.97 5.33
C SER A 177 8.78 -13.86 5.17
N SER A 178 7.67 -13.28 4.73
CA SER A 178 6.43 -14.02 4.48
C SER A 178 5.68 -13.42 3.30
N SER A 179 4.90 -14.28 2.62
CA SER A 179 4.13 -13.89 1.45
C SER A 179 2.64 -14.15 1.65
N LEU A 180 1.82 -13.36 0.98
CA LEU A 180 0.37 -13.50 0.88
C LEU A 180 -0.03 -13.42 -0.58
N THR A 181 -0.82 -14.38 -1.02
CA THR A 181 -1.34 -14.42 -2.39
C THR A 181 -2.78 -13.93 -2.40
N MET A 182 -3.07 -12.94 -3.24
CA MET A 182 -4.43 -12.64 -3.68
C MET A 182 -4.68 -13.43 -4.97
N HIS A 183 -5.58 -14.41 -4.91
CA HIS A 183 -5.86 -15.36 -5.98
C HIS A 183 -7.18 -15.04 -6.70
N LEU A 184 -7.12 -14.82 -8.01
CA LEU A 184 -8.31 -14.71 -8.86
C LEU A 184 -8.41 -15.95 -9.73
N SER A 185 -9.36 -16.82 -9.43
CA SER A 185 -9.67 -17.99 -10.25
C SER A 185 -10.48 -17.59 -11.48
N TYR A 186 -10.07 -18.09 -12.63
CA TYR A 186 -10.86 -18.10 -13.86
C TYR A 186 -11.34 -19.51 -14.20
N GLY A 187 -10.59 -20.55 -13.88
CA GLY A 187 -10.98 -21.94 -14.14
C GLY A 187 -10.27 -22.90 -13.19
N SER A 188 -10.41 -24.20 -13.41
CA SER A 188 -9.82 -25.23 -12.54
C SER A 188 -8.31 -25.08 -12.37
N ASN A 189 -7.59 -24.72 -13.44
CA ASN A 189 -6.14 -24.52 -13.44
C ASN A 189 -5.73 -23.14 -14.02
N GLN A 190 -6.68 -22.20 -14.12
CA GLN A 190 -6.46 -20.88 -14.73
C GLN A 190 -6.66 -19.80 -13.69
N SER A 191 -5.64 -18.97 -13.47
CA SER A 191 -5.68 -17.93 -12.44
C SER A 191 -4.80 -16.73 -12.74
N ILE A 192 -5.09 -15.65 -12.01
CA ILE A 192 -4.22 -14.49 -11.86
C ILE A 192 -3.90 -14.35 -10.38
N ASP A 193 -2.62 -14.38 -10.03
CA ASP A 193 -2.14 -14.26 -8.66
C ASP A 193 -1.33 -12.98 -8.47
N TYR A 194 -1.70 -12.22 -7.44
CA TYR A 194 -0.93 -11.09 -6.94
C TYR A 194 -0.27 -11.54 -5.64
N VAL A 195 1.04 -11.80 -5.68
CA VAL A 195 1.80 -12.31 -4.53
C VAL A 195 2.56 -11.16 -3.88
N TYR A 196 2.15 -10.80 -2.67
CA TYR A 196 2.78 -9.77 -1.86
C TYR A 196 3.76 -10.39 -0.87
N THR A 197 5.00 -9.94 -0.86
CA THR A 197 6.04 -10.44 0.05
C THR A 197 6.55 -9.32 0.94
N LEU A 198 6.55 -9.55 2.25
CA LEU A 198 7.03 -8.59 3.24
C LEU A 198 8.21 -9.18 4.01
N LYS A 199 9.23 -8.36 4.26
CA LYS A 199 10.35 -8.67 5.17
C LYS A 199 10.06 -8.08 6.54
N GLY A 200 10.70 -8.62 7.58
CA GLY A 200 10.52 -8.17 8.97
C GLY A 200 10.93 -6.71 9.22
N ASP A 201 11.75 -6.14 8.34
CA ASP A 201 12.09 -4.73 8.30
C ASP A 201 12.12 -4.15 6.87
N GLY A 202 12.27 -2.82 6.81
CA GLY A 202 12.38 -2.06 5.57
C GLY A 202 11.04 -1.54 5.05
N TYR A 203 11.14 -0.76 3.97
CA TYR A 203 10.02 -0.06 3.33
C TYR A 203 9.58 -0.72 2.02
N LYS A 204 10.11 -1.90 1.71
CA LYS A 204 9.85 -2.61 0.45
C LYS A 204 8.78 -3.67 0.64
N VAL A 205 7.85 -3.72 -0.31
CA VAL A 205 6.87 -4.81 -0.46
C VAL A 205 7.12 -5.46 -1.80
N GLY A 206 7.61 -6.69 -1.80
CA GLY A 206 7.71 -7.48 -3.02
C GLY A 206 6.32 -7.69 -3.61
N TYR A 207 6.18 -7.54 -4.91
CA TYR A 207 4.94 -7.77 -5.64
C TYR A 207 5.24 -8.63 -6.86
N ASN A 208 4.59 -9.79 -6.94
CA ASN A 208 4.75 -10.64 -8.10
C ASN A 208 3.40 -10.89 -8.76
N LEU A 209 3.29 -10.49 -10.02
CA LEU A 209 2.10 -10.78 -10.83
C LEU A 209 2.33 -12.09 -11.58
N VAL A 210 1.44 -13.06 -11.41
CA VAL A 210 1.52 -14.35 -12.09
C VAL A 210 0.21 -14.64 -12.82
N LEU A 211 0.31 -14.91 -14.12
CA LEU A 211 -0.81 -15.42 -14.92
C LEU A 211 -0.55 -16.92 -15.16
N ASN A 212 -1.41 -17.79 -14.62
CA ASN A 212 -1.29 -19.24 -14.73
C ASN A 212 -2.30 -19.79 -15.73
N ASN A 213 -1.82 -20.45 -16.78
CA ASN A 213 -2.56 -21.05 -17.88
C ASN A 213 -3.61 -20.12 -18.54
N MET A 214 -3.32 -18.81 -18.53
CA MET A 214 -4.21 -17.80 -19.10
C MET A 214 -4.01 -17.60 -20.61
N ASN A 215 -3.06 -18.30 -21.22
CA ASN A 215 -2.68 -18.16 -22.63
C ASN A 215 -3.81 -18.43 -23.63
N ASN A 216 -4.75 -19.32 -23.29
CA ASN A 216 -5.88 -19.66 -24.17
C ASN A 216 -7.07 -18.72 -24.01
N VAL A 217 -7.09 -17.86 -22.98
CA VAL A 217 -8.25 -17.03 -22.64
C VAL A 217 -7.92 -15.54 -22.71
N VAL A 218 -6.69 -15.14 -22.34
CA VAL A 218 -6.21 -13.76 -22.45
C VAL A 218 -5.68 -13.51 -23.85
N GLN A 219 -6.30 -12.56 -24.54
CA GLN A 219 -5.93 -12.10 -25.87
C GLN A 219 -5.14 -10.80 -25.73
N ALA A 220 -3.81 -10.89 -25.82
CA ALA A 220 -2.95 -9.71 -25.72
C ALA A 220 -2.82 -9.02 -27.07
N LYS A 221 -3.19 -7.73 -27.12
CA LYS A 221 -2.90 -6.89 -28.28
C LYS A 221 -1.41 -6.56 -28.27
N ASN A 222 -0.74 -6.68 -29.42
CA ASN A 222 0.70 -6.42 -29.56
C ASN A 222 1.58 -7.21 -28.57
N ASN A 223 1.14 -8.40 -28.14
CA ASN A 223 1.82 -9.21 -27.12
C ASN A 223 2.07 -8.44 -25.81
N GLN A 224 1.12 -7.61 -25.39
CA GLN A 224 1.18 -6.84 -24.15
C GLN A 224 -0.13 -6.88 -23.38
N ILE A 225 -0.02 -6.75 -22.06
CA ILE A 225 -1.12 -6.47 -21.14
C ILE A 225 -0.83 -5.18 -20.38
N THR A 226 -1.87 -4.43 -20.03
CA THR A 226 -1.71 -3.14 -19.34
C THR A 226 -1.86 -3.33 -17.84
N LEU A 227 -0.89 -2.82 -17.08
CA LEU A 227 -0.99 -2.59 -15.65
C LEU A 227 -1.30 -1.11 -15.40
N ASP A 228 -2.47 -0.84 -14.81
CA ASP A 228 -2.91 0.51 -14.48
C ASP A 228 -2.64 0.77 -12.99
N TRP A 229 -1.92 1.86 -12.71
CA TRP A 229 -1.68 2.37 -11.35
C TRP A 229 -2.11 3.83 -11.25
N GLU A 230 -2.98 4.13 -10.31
CA GLU A 230 -3.47 5.48 -10.03
C GLU A 230 -3.46 5.74 -8.53
N ALA A 231 -3.06 6.94 -8.11
CA ALA A 231 -3.15 7.36 -6.72
C ALA A 231 -3.44 8.86 -6.60
N SER A 232 -4.34 9.20 -5.69
CA SER A 232 -4.47 10.54 -5.13
C SER A 232 -3.63 10.63 -3.85
N LEU A 233 -2.63 11.50 -3.85
CA LEU A 233 -1.65 11.62 -2.77
C LEU A 233 -2.18 12.52 -1.66
N ARG A 234 -2.14 12.05 -0.41
CA ARG A 234 -2.68 12.81 0.73
C ARG A 234 -1.75 13.94 1.14
N LYS A 235 -2.31 15.05 1.63
CA LYS A 235 -1.54 16.10 2.29
C LYS A 235 -0.85 15.58 3.56
N GLN A 236 0.46 15.76 3.67
CA GLN A 236 1.28 15.32 4.81
C GLN A 236 1.98 16.48 5.50
N GLU A 237 2.24 17.56 4.76
CA GLU A 237 2.95 18.75 5.22
C GLU A 237 2.01 19.93 5.48
N ARG A 238 2.45 20.93 6.25
CA ARG A 238 1.62 22.10 6.58
C ARG A 238 1.25 22.92 5.33
N ASP A 239 2.23 23.13 4.46
CA ASP A 239 2.14 23.98 3.28
C ASP A 239 1.77 23.17 2.03
N MET A 240 0.49 23.22 1.68
CA MET A 240 -0.08 22.54 0.52
C MET A 240 0.52 23.02 -0.80
N LYS A 241 0.83 24.32 -0.90
CA LYS A 241 1.38 24.90 -2.14
C LYS A 241 2.77 24.33 -2.40
N MET A 242 3.62 24.35 -1.38
CA MET A 242 4.97 23.80 -1.48
C MET A 242 4.94 22.29 -1.72
N GLU A 243 4.06 21.57 -1.02
CA GLU A 243 3.90 20.14 -1.23
C GLU A 243 3.49 19.82 -2.67
N ARG A 244 2.53 20.54 -3.25
CA ARG A 244 2.17 20.45 -4.67
C ARG A 244 3.34 20.75 -5.60
N THR A 245 4.07 21.84 -5.37
CA THR A 245 5.20 22.26 -6.21
C THR A 245 6.32 21.23 -6.26
N TYR A 246 6.58 20.47 -5.20
CA TYR A 246 7.66 19.48 -5.15
C TYR A 246 7.19 18.03 -5.35
N SER A 247 5.98 17.84 -5.84
CA SER A 247 5.39 16.54 -6.14
C SER A 247 5.17 16.37 -7.63
N THR A 248 5.64 15.27 -8.21
CA THR A 248 5.42 14.91 -9.62
C THR A 248 5.73 13.43 -9.84
N VAL A 249 5.49 12.96 -11.06
CA VAL A 249 5.89 11.62 -11.50
C VAL A 249 7.34 11.65 -11.96
N TYR A 250 8.14 10.72 -11.46
CA TYR A 250 9.48 10.39 -11.97
C TYR A 250 9.46 9.00 -12.58
N LEU A 251 10.34 8.75 -13.54
CA LEU A 251 10.59 7.43 -14.10
C LEU A 251 12.04 7.29 -14.57
N GLU A 252 12.57 6.08 -14.49
CA GLU A 252 13.88 5.73 -15.03
C GLU A 252 13.70 4.67 -16.11
N ASP A 253 14.38 4.84 -17.24
CA ASP A 253 14.49 3.81 -18.26
C ASP A 253 15.51 2.73 -17.87
N THR A 254 15.50 1.59 -18.55
CA THR A 254 16.43 0.47 -18.25
C THR A 254 17.89 0.77 -18.62
N GLU A 255 18.18 1.92 -19.24
CA GLU A 255 19.53 2.39 -19.58
C GLU A 255 20.03 3.46 -18.58
N GLY A 256 19.25 3.77 -17.54
CA GLY A 256 19.59 4.73 -16.49
C GLY A 256 19.13 6.17 -16.77
N GLY A 257 18.35 6.39 -17.83
CA GLY A 257 17.81 7.70 -18.17
C GLY A 257 16.63 8.09 -17.27
N ILE A 258 16.80 9.15 -16.48
CA ILE A 258 15.75 9.67 -15.58
C ILE A 258 14.94 10.76 -16.29
N ASN A 259 13.62 10.64 -16.21
CA ASN A 259 12.66 11.64 -16.69
C ASN A 259 11.69 12.03 -15.58
N GLU A 260 11.12 13.22 -15.69
CA GLU A 260 10.10 13.73 -14.77
C GLU A 260 8.98 14.45 -15.54
N LEU A 261 7.81 14.52 -14.93
CA LEU A 261 6.69 15.35 -15.41
C LEU A 261 6.72 16.72 -14.73
N SER A 262 5.97 17.66 -15.28
CA SER A 262 5.87 19.04 -14.82
C SER A 262 5.52 19.14 -13.34
N LEU A 263 6.34 19.90 -12.62
CA LEU A 263 6.10 20.24 -11.22
C LEU A 263 4.91 21.20 -11.04
N THR A 264 4.60 22.01 -12.07
CA THR A 264 3.70 23.17 -11.94
C THR A 264 2.45 23.11 -12.81
N LYS A 265 2.38 22.18 -13.77
CA LYS A 265 1.23 22.03 -14.67
C LYS A 265 0.75 20.59 -14.68
N ASP A 266 -0.50 20.42 -15.06
CA ASP A 266 -1.03 19.11 -15.41
C ASP A 266 -0.33 18.65 -16.71
N GLU A 267 0.08 17.40 -16.74
CA GLU A 267 0.81 16.82 -17.88
C GLU A 267 0.48 15.34 -18.01
N GLN A 268 0.44 14.87 -19.25
CA GLN A 268 0.42 13.47 -19.60
C GLN A 268 1.45 13.22 -20.70
N LYS A 269 2.23 12.13 -20.56
CA LYS A 269 3.28 11.80 -21.52
C LYS A 269 3.47 10.30 -21.64
N LEU A 270 3.53 9.83 -22.89
CA LEU A 270 3.86 8.46 -23.24
C LEU A 270 5.37 8.32 -23.43
N TYR A 271 5.95 7.35 -22.73
CA TYR A 271 7.34 6.91 -22.89
C TYR A 271 7.32 5.51 -23.48
N ALA A 272 7.59 5.41 -24.79
CA ALA A 272 7.54 4.15 -25.55
C ALA A 272 8.84 3.82 -26.31
N GLU A 273 9.83 4.70 -26.27
CA GLU A 273 11.10 4.52 -27.00
C GLU A 273 12.04 3.55 -26.29
N LYS A 274 11.95 3.47 -24.96
CA LYS A 274 12.77 2.61 -24.10
C LYS A 274 11.92 1.91 -23.07
N LYS A 275 12.41 0.78 -22.57
CA LYS A 275 11.80 0.10 -21.44
C LYS A 275 11.94 0.95 -20.17
N ILE A 276 10.93 0.94 -19.33
CA ILE A 276 10.88 1.68 -18.08
C ILE A 276 11.19 0.74 -16.92
N GLN A 277 12.21 1.05 -16.11
CA GLN A 277 12.64 0.25 -14.97
C GLN A 277 11.76 0.49 -13.74
N TRP A 278 11.41 1.75 -13.48
CA TRP A 278 10.50 2.12 -12.40
C TRP A 278 9.73 3.40 -12.69
N VAL A 279 8.58 3.54 -12.03
CA VAL A 279 7.77 4.75 -11.99
C VAL A 279 7.55 5.13 -10.53
N SER A 280 7.70 6.41 -10.21
CA SER A 280 7.55 6.96 -8.86
C SER A 280 6.49 8.04 -8.83
N PHE A 281 5.51 7.89 -7.96
CA PHE A 281 4.63 8.97 -7.52
C PHE A 281 5.32 9.68 -6.36
N LYS A 282 6.13 10.69 -6.69
CA LYS A 282 6.93 11.43 -5.73
C LYS A 282 6.09 12.54 -5.09
N GLN A 283 6.12 12.60 -3.77
CA GLN A 283 5.67 13.71 -2.96
C GLN A 283 6.87 14.47 -2.37
N ARG A 284 6.62 15.59 -1.70
CA ARG A 284 7.63 16.18 -0.83
C ARG A 284 7.97 15.19 0.31
N PHE A 285 9.26 14.86 0.47
CA PHE A 285 9.83 13.92 1.45
C PHE A 285 9.54 12.42 1.28
N TYR A 286 8.45 12.04 0.62
CA TYR A 286 8.07 10.64 0.43
C TYR A 286 7.83 10.31 -1.03
N SER A 287 7.98 9.04 -1.39
CA SER A 287 7.65 8.51 -2.71
C SER A 287 6.91 7.20 -2.55
N ASN A 288 6.04 6.90 -3.52
CA ASN A 288 5.61 5.54 -3.80
C ASN A 288 6.27 5.17 -5.12
N VAL A 289 6.97 4.06 -5.19
CA VAL A 289 7.72 3.62 -6.37
C VAL A 289 7.32 2.21 -6.72
N LEU A 290 7.01 1.97 -7.99
CA LEU A 290 6.85 0.63 -8.54
C LEU A 290 8.05 0.31 -9.43
N ILE A 291 8.77 -0.74 -9.07
CA ILE A 291 10.00 -1.18 -9.72
C ILE A 291 9.73 -2.52 -10.39
N ALA A 292 9.98 -2.65 -11.69
CA ALA A 292 9.85 -3.92 -12.42
C ALA A 292 11.22 -4.51 -12.70
N LYS A 293 11.48 -5.74 -12.24
CA LYS A 293 12.79 -6.39 -12.40
C LYS A 293 13.20 -6.52 -13.87
N ASP A 294 12.25 -6.82 -14.75
CA ASP A 294 12.49 -7.02 -16.19
C ASP A 294 12.10 -5.80 -17.06
N GLY A 295 11.64 -4.72 -16.40
CA GLY A 295 11.16 -3.48 -17.00
C GLY A 295 9.77 -3.58 -17.65
N PHE A 296 9.10 -2.42 -17.75
CA PHE A 296 7.88 -2.23 -18.54
C PHE A 296 8.26 -1.88 -19.99
N ALA A 297 7.51 -2.36 -20.97
CA ALA A 297 7.76 -2.07 -22.38
C ALA A 297 7.55 -0.58 -22.72
N SER A 298 6.58 0.06 -22.06
CA SER A 298 6.31 1.49 -22.13
C SER A 298 5.52 1.93 -20.90
N ALA A 299 5.46 3.24 -20.67
CA ALA A 299 4.62 3.84 -19.64
C ALA A 299 3.95 5.11 -20.16
N ASP A 300 2.62 5.20 -20.07
CA ASP A 300 1.86 6.44 -20.21
C ASP A 300 1.56 6.97 -18.82
N VAL A 301 2.19 8.10 -18.47
CA VAL A 301 2.14 8.66 -17.12
C VAL A 301 1.47 10.01 -17.14
N SER A 302 0.75 10.33 -16.06
CA SER A 302 0.13 11.65 -15.89
C SER A 302 0.23 12.17 -14.47
N VAL A 303 0.20 13.49 -14.37
CA VAL A 303 0.10 14.25 -13.13
C VAL A 303 -0.98 15.32 -13.30
N GLY A 304 -1.85 15.43 -12.30
CA GLY A 304 -2.95 16.40 -12.27
C GLY A 304 -3.13 17.00 -10.88
N THR A 305 -3.70 18.21 -10.83
CA THR A 305 -4.00 18.90 -9.56
C THR A 305 -5.44 19.38 -9.53
N ASP A 306 -6.28 18.74 -8.70
CA ASP A 306 -7.57 19.34 -8.31
C ASP A 306 -7.36 20.37 -7.19
N ILE A 307 -7.50 21.66 -7.52
CA ILE A 307 -7.35 22.76 -6.56
C ILE A 307 -8.42 22.77 -5.47
N ASN A 308 -9.56 22.11 -5.69
CA ASN A 308 -10.66 22.01 -4.72
C ASN A 308 -10.49 20.79 -3.79
N SER A 309 -9.58 19.88 -4.12
CA SER A 309 -9.26 18.71 -3.30
C SER A 309 -8.28 19.06 -2.17
N ASN A 310 -8.39 18.32 -1.06
CA ASN A 310 -7.39 18.32 0.02
C ASN A 310 -6.19 17.40 -0.27
N ASP A 311 -6.22 16.69 -1.40
CA ASP A 311 -5.10 15.89 -1.87
C ASP A 311 -4.07 16.78 -2.58
N VAL A 312 -2.82 16.32 -2.55
CA VAL A 312 -1.67 17.00 -3.13
C VAL A 312 -1.82 17.02 -4.65
N LYS A 313 -1.79 15.85 -5.27
CA LYS A 313 -1.89 15.63 -6.71
C LYS A 313 -2.48 14.26 -6.99
N GLN A 314 -3.11 14.13 -8.16
CA GLN A 314 -3.52 12.87 -8.75
C GLN A 314 -2.44 12.42 -9.73
N MET A 315 -1.95 11.20 -9.61
CA MET A 315 -0.92 10.64 -10.48
C MET A 315 -1.39 9.31 -11.05
N SER A 316 -1.00 9.03 -12.29
CA SER A 316 -1.27 7.75 -12.93
C SER A 316 -0.09 7.25 -13.76
N ALA A 317 -0.04 5.93 -13.92
CA ALA A 317 0.90 5.23 -14.78
C ALA A 317 0.18 4.02 -15.40
N LYS A 318 0.10 4.00 -16.73
CA LYS A 318 -0.34 2.83 -17.50
C LYS A 318 0.89 2.18 -18.13
N MET A 319 1.28 1.05 -17.56
CA MET A 319 2.52 0.37 -17.92
C MET A 319 2.22 -0.87 -18.75
N GLN A 320 2.94 -1.03 -19.86
CA GLN A 320 2.79 -2.20 -20.72
C GLN A 320 3.71 -3.34 -20.28
N LEU A 321 3.13 -4.48 -19.96
CA LEU A 321 3.86 -5.70 -19.61
C LEU A 321 3.93 -6.63 -20.83
N PRO A 322 5.12 -7.10 -21.25
CA PRO A 322 5.24 -8.07 -22.33
C PRO A 322 4.52 -9.37 -21.98
N TYR A 323 3.59 -9.82 -22.82
CA TYR A 323 2.85 -11.07 -22.66
C TYR A 323 2.80 -11.82 -23.99
N SER A 324 3.64 -12.84 -24.12
CA SER A 324 3.77 -13.66 -25.33
C SER A 324 2.77 -14.83 -25.39
N GLY A 325 1.82 -14.93 -24.46
CA GLY A 325 0.92 -16.07 -24.36
C GLY A 325 1.59 -17.34 -23.81
N ALA A 326 2.60 -17.19 -22.95
CA ALA A 326 3.18 -18.31 -22.23
C ALA A 326 2.17 -18.92 -21.23
N ALA A 327 2.25 -20.23 -21.01
CA ALA A 327 1.41 -20.93 -20.03
C ALA A 327 1.60 -20.43 -18.59
N SER A 328 2.79 -19.91 -18.27
CA SER A 328 3.01 -19.15 -17.04
C SER A 328 3.75 -17.87 -17.41
N ALA A 329 3.13 -16.73 -17.12
CA ALA A 329 3.77 -15.42 -17.24
C ALA A 329 3.97 -14.85 -15.84
N ASN A 330 5.19 -14.40 -15.55
CA ASN A 330 5.63 -14.01 -14.23
C ASN A 330 6.32 -12.65 -14.31
N TYR A 331 5.86 -11.68 -13.51
CA TYR A 331 6.35 -10.31 -13.52
C TYR A 331 6.78 -9.90 -12.10
N PRO A 332 8.04 -10.17 -11.74
CA PRO A 332 8.59 -9.78 -10.44
C PRO A 332 8.80 -8.27 -10.37
N MET A 333 8.17 -7.66 -9.36
CA MET A 333 8.18 -6.23 -9.08
C MET A 333 8.37 -5.98 -7.57
N GLU A 334 8.55 -4.71 -7.23
CA GLU A 334 8.65 -4.25 -5.85
C GLU A 334 7.98 -2.88 -5.71
N PHE A 335 7.17 -2.73 -4.67
CA PHE A 335 6.76 -1.42 -4.18
C PHE A 335 7.77 -0.92 -3.15
N TYR A 336 8.17 0.34 -3.26
CA TYR A 336 8.99 1.07 -2.29
C TYR A 336 8.31 2.37 -1.89
#